data_AF-A0A1H5QW82-F1
#
_entry.id   AF-A0A1H5QW82-F1
#
_cell.length_a   1.000
_cell.length_b   1.000
_cell.length_c   1.000
_cell.angle_alpha   90.00
_cell.angle_beta   90.00
_cell.angle_gamma   90.00
#
_symmetry.space_group_name_H-M   'P 1'
#
loop_
_entity.id
_entity.type
_entity.pdbx_description
1 polymer ?
#
loop_
_entity_poly.entity_id
_entity_poly.type
_entity_poly.pdbx_seq_one_letter_code
_entity_poly.pdbx_strand_id
1 'polypeptide(L)'
;MAIPELALRQIERWCAQRVPEHLRDRLRVECRVRDGVVTIVELRTDDDSEQGIAQLRFDEFGIWSMLRSDGRGGWLADPDAPVASTPPPLLSEI
;
A
#
# COMPACT_ATOMS: atom_id res chain seq x y z
N MET A 1 14.83 5.92 -3.61
CA MET A 1 14.67 5.99 -5.09
C MET A 1 13.39 6.74 -5.41
N ALA A 2 13.31 7.47 -6.53
CA ALA A 2 12.06 8.12 -6.93
C ALA A 2 11.09 7.08 -7.51
N ILE A 3 9.85 7.09 -7.03
CA ILE A 3 8.80 6.20 -7.53
C ILE A 3 8.26 6.75 -8.85
N PRO A 4 8.06 5.90 -9.88
CA PRO A 4 7.43 6.34 -11.12
C PRO A 4 6.05 6.94 -10.88
N GLU A 5 5.76 8.10 -11.47
CA GLU A 5 4.46 8.79 -11.31
C GLU A 5 3.28 7.91 -11.74
N LEU A 6 3.47 7.10 -12.78
CA LEU A 6 2.45 6.14 -13.23
C LEU A 6 2.10 5.12 -12.15
N ALA A 7 3.12 4.60 -11.46
CA ALA A 7 2.95 3.63 -10.39
C ALA A 7 2.25 4.27 -9.19
N LEU A 8 2.64 5.51 -8.83
CA LEU A 8 1.96 6.26 -7.77
C LEU A 8 0.47 6.45 -8.07
N ARG A 9 0.12 6.90 -9.28
CA ARG A 9 -1.28 7.07 -9.69
C ARG A 9 -2.08 5.79 -9.67
N GLN A 10 -1.46 4.65 -9.97
CA GLN A 10 -2.12 3.34 -9.88
C GLN A 10 -2.45 2.98 -8.43
N ILE A 11 -1.52 3.25 -7.50
CA ILE A 11 -1.72 3.01 -6.07
C ILE A 11 -2.78 3.96 -5.52
N GLU A 12 -2.70 5.26 -5.82
CA GLU A 12 -3.72 6.25 -5.40
C GLU A 12 -5.11 5.86 -5.88
N ARG A 13 -5.24 5.42 -7.15
CA ARG A 13 -6.50 4.93 -7.70
C ARG A 13 -7.00 3.70 -6.95
N TRP A 14 -6.13 2.76 -6.62
CA TRP A 14 -6.50 1.58 -5.84
C TRP A 14 -6.97 1.97 -4.43
N CYS A 15 -6.26 2.87 -3.74
CA CYS A 15 -6.66 3.37 -2.42
C CYS A 15 -8.08 3.98 -2.46
N ALA A 16 -8.37 4.81 -3.47
CA ALA A 16 -9.69 5.42 -3.64
C ALA A 16 -10.80 4.41 -3.97
N GLN A 17 -10.48 3.29 -4.63
CA GLN A 17 -11.41 2.22 -4.97
C GLN A 17 -11.59 1.21 -3.83
N ARG A 18 -10.60 1.07 -2.94
CA ARG A 18 -10.61 0.10 -1.84
C ARG A 18 -11.66 0.42 -0.78
N VAL A 19 -12.01 1.69 -0.61
CA VAL A 19 -13.00 2.16 0.35
C VAL A 19 -14.38 2.23 -0.28
N PRO A 20 -15.33 1.37 0.12
CA PRO A 20 -16.71 1.43 -0.34
C PRO A 20 -17.35 2.78 0.03
N GLU A 21 -18.25 3.29 -0.82
CA GLU A 21 -18.87 4.60 -0.64
C GLU A 21 -19.53 4.77 0.74
N HIS A 22 -20.13 3.72 1.28
CA HIS A 22 -20.78 3.71 2.59
C HIS A 22 -19.79 3.70 3.77
N LEU A 23 -18.51 3.36 3.56
CA LEU A 23 -17.47 3.40 4.58
C LEU A 23 -16.56 4.62 4.48
N ARG A 24 -16.61 5.43 3.41
CA ARG A 24 -15.72 6.60 3.23
C ARG A 24 -15.76 7.64 4.35
N ASP A 25 -16.86 7.68 5.09
CA ASP A 25 -17.04 8.55 6.26
C ASP A 25 -16.33 8.00 7.52
N ARG A 26 -16.17 6.67 7.61
CA ARG A 26 -15.61 5.97 8.78
C ARG A 26 -14.22 5.39 8.54
N LEU A 27 -13.86 5.19 7.28
CA LEU A 27 -12.67 4.49 6.82
C LEU A 27 -12.06 5.26 5.66
N ARG A 28 -10.75 5.46 5.69
CA ARG A 28 -9.99 6.01 4.58
C ARG A 28 -8.76 5.15 4.36
N VAL A 29 -8.41 4.91 3.11
CA VAL A 29 -7.15 4.24 2.75
C VAL A 29 -6.28 5.27 2.05
N GLU A 30 -5.08 5.45 2.56
CA GLU A 30 -4.10 6.40 2.04
C GLU A 30 -2.77 5.71 1.76
N CYS A 31 -2.02 6.24 0.79
CA CYS A 31 -0.68 5.79 0.50
C CYS A 31 0.35 6.87 0.84
N ARG A 32 1.39 6.49 1.58
CA ARG A 32 2.50 7.36 1.99
C ARG A 32 3.76 6.96 1.26
N VAL A 33 4.32 7.87 0.50
CA VAL A 33 5.57 7.64 -0.25
C VAL A 33 6.75 8.19 0.54
N ARG A 34 7.75 7.35 0.78
CA ARG A 34 9.02 7.73 1.42
C ARG A 34 10.17 6.91 0.86
N ASP A 35 11.18 7.59 0.31
CA ASP A 35 12.45 6.98 -0.14
C ASP A 35 12.34 5.82 -1.16
N GLY A 36 11.24 5.70 -1.92
CA GLY A 36 11.01 4.56 -2.82
C GLY A 36 10.15 3.46 -2.21
N VAL A 37 9.62 3.71 -1.01
CA VAL A 37 8.68 2.84 -0.30
C VAL A 37 7.31 3.51 -0.31
N VAL A 38 6.26 2.77 -0.68
CA VAL A 38 4.87 3.19 -0.53
C VAL A 38 4.25 2.39 0.58
N THR A 39 3.91 3.06 1.68
CA THR A 39 3.17 2.45 2.78
C THR A 39 1.69 2.75 2.61
N ILE A 40 0.88 1.72 2.53
CA ILE A 40 -0.57 1.83 2.48
C ILE A 40 -1.09 1.69 3.90
N VAL A 41 -1.81 2.71 4.34
CA VAL A 41 -2.40 2.79 5.67
C VAL A 41 -3.91 2.92 5.56
N GLU A 42 -4.60 2.25 6.48
CA GLU A 42 -6.02 2.38 6.70
C GLU A 42 -6.22 3.28 7.94
N LEU A 43 -6.92 4.40 7.75
CA LEU A 43 -7.30 5.33 8.79
C LEU A 43 -8.77 5.13 9.14
N ARG A 44 -9.03 4.81 10.40
CA ARG A 44 -10.38 4.65 10.94
C ARG A 44 -10.78 5.92 11.67
N THR A 45 -11.75 6.64 11.13
CA THR A 45 -12.26 7.89 11.71
C THR A 45 -12.98 7.67 13.04
N ASP A 46 -13.53 6.48 13.26
CA ASP A 46 -14.30 6.12 14.46
C ASP A 46 -13.47 6.18 15.77
N ASP A 47 -12.20 5.79 15.70
CA ASP A 47 -11.27 5.71 16.85
C ASP A 47 -9.97 6.49 16.59
N ASP A 48 -9.92 7.26 15.50
CA ASP A 48 -8.73 7.96 14.98
C ASP A 48 -7.48 7.06 14.88
N SER A 49 -7.71 5.77 14.65
CA SER A 49 -6.68 4.73 14.61
C SER A 49 -6.15 4.57 13.19
N GLU A 50 -4.83 4.58 13.05
CA GLU A 50 -4.13 4.28 11.81
C GLU A 50 -3.50 2.88 11.87
N GLN A 51 -3.77 2.07 10.86
CA GLN A 51 -3.19 0.75 10.71
C GLN A 51 -2.53 0.59 9.34
N GLY A 52 -1.23 0.29 9.32
CA GLY A 52 -0.56 -0.14 8.10
C GLY A 52 -1.15 -1.47 7.63
N ILE A 53 -1.53 -1.56 6.35
CA ILE A 53 -2.07 -2.81 5.78
C ILE A 53 -1.07 -3.49 4.86
N ALA A 54 -0.32 -2.70 4.08
CA ALA A 54 0.68 -3.20 3.15
C ALA A 54 1.76 -2.15 2.90
N GLN A 55 2.95 -2.62 2.53
CA GLN A 55 4.05 -1.77 2.13
C GLN A 55 4.64 -2.27 0.82
N LEU A 56 4.67 -1.42 -0.19
CA LEU A 56 5.27 -1.69 -1.49
C LEU A 56 6.65 -1.05 -1.54
N ARG A 57 7.68 -1.83 -1.83
CA ARG A 57 9.06 -1.33 -1.95
C ARG A 57 9.49 -1.39 -3.40
N PHE A 58 9.93 -0.26 -3.94
CA PHE A 58 10.51 -0.15 -5.26
C PHE A 58 12.04 -0.15 -5.15
N ASP A 59 12.69 -1.12 -5.81
CA ASP A 59 14.15 -1.25 -5.80
C ASP A 59 14.81 -0.69 -7.09
N GLU A 60 16.15 -0.73 -7.10
CA GLU A 60 16.99 -0.18 -8.16
C GLU A 60 16.83 -0.85 -9.53
N PHE A 61 16.40 -2.11 -9.56
CA PHE A 61 16.13 -2.88 -10.76
C PHE A 61 14.74 -2.61 -11.34
N GLY A 62 13.97 -1.71 -10.72
CA GLY A 62 12.62 -1.40 -11.15
C GLY A 62 11.59 -2.47 -10.74
N ILE A 63 11.95 -3.29 -9.76
CA ILE A 63 11.08 -4.34 -9.23
C ILE A 63 10.38 -3.84 -7.97
N TRP A 64 9.12 -4.22 -7.86
CA TRP A 64 8.30 -3.97 -6.70
C TRP A 64 8.17 -5.24 -5.88
N SER A 65 8.32 -5.11 -4.57
CA SER A 65 8.04 -6.15 -3.58
C SER A 65 6.99 -5.68 -2.60
N MET A 66 6.15 -6.61 -2.11
CA MET A 66 5.14 -6.30 -1.10
C MET A 66 5.53 -6.90 0.25
N LEU A 67 5.34 -6.12 1.31
CA LEU A 67 5.39 -6.55 2.69
C LEU A 67 4.00 -6.39 3.30
N ARG A 68 3.56 -7.40 4.03
CA ARG A 68 2.28 -7.37 4.75
C ARG A 68 2.51 -6.88 6.17
N SER A 69 1.56 -6.13 6.72
CA SER A 69 1.62 -5.78 8.14
C SER A 69 1.47 -7.02 9.01
N ASP A 70 2.26 -7.12 10.07
CA ASP A 70 2.12 -8.15 11.11
C ASP A 70 1.02 -7.80 12.15
N GLY A 71 0.34 -6.66 12.00
CA GLY A 71 -0.66 -6.15 12.93
C GLY A 71 -0.09 -5.59 14.25
N ARG A 72 1.23 -5.62 14.45
CA ARG A 72 1.93 -5.07 15.63
C ARG A 72 2.85 -3.90 15.29
N GLY A 73 2.80 -3.42 14.05
CA GLY A 73 3.63 -2.33 13.52
C GLY A 73 4.90 -2.81 12.81
N GLY A 74 5.11 -4.12 12.73
CA GLY A 74 6.13 -4.76 11.90
C GLY A 74 5.64 -5.02 10.47
N TRP A 75 6.61 -5.21 9.58
CA TRP A 75 6.40 -5.55 8.17
C TRP A 75 7.04 -6.90 7.89
N LEU A 76 6.24 -7.84 7.43
CA LEU A 76 6.69 -9.17 7.04
C LEU A 76 6.76 -9.21 5.53
N ALA A 77 7.97 -9.44 5.00
CA ALA A 77 8.11 -9.83 3.61
C ALA A 77 7.48 -11.21 3.46
N ASP A 78 6.52 -11.32 2.56
CA ASP A 78 5.93 -12.60 2.22
C ASP A 78 6.85 -13.25 1.17
N PRO A 79 7.49 -14.39 1.48
CA PRO A 79 8.42 -15.05 0.56
C PRO A 79 7.72 -15.62 -0.68
N ASP A 80 6.40 -15.81 -0.62
CA ASP A 80 5.57 -16.28 -1.72
C ASP A 80 4.85 -15.13 -2.44
N ALA A 81 4.92 -13.89 -1.92
CA ALA A 81 4.33 -12.75 -2.60
C ALA A 81 4.99 -12.55 -3.97
N PRO A 82 4.18 -12.27 -5.00
CA PRO A 82 4.70 -11.97 -6.32
C PRO A 82 5.61 -10.74 -6.22
N VAL A 83 6.73 -10.77 -6.92
CA VAL A 83 7.47 -9.55 -7.28
C VAL A 83 7.01 -9.12 -8.66
N ALA A 84 6.85 -7.82 -8.86
CA ALA A 84 6.31 -7.31 -10.12
C ALA A 84 7.00 -6.02 -10.54
N SER A 85 7.09 -5.78 -11.84
CA SER A 85 7.57 -4.48 -12.35
C SER A 85 6.51 -3.37 -12.24
N THR A 86 5.30 -3.69 -11.78
CA THR A 86 4.20 -2.73 -11.60
C THR A 86 3.42 -3.00 -10.30
N PRO A 87 2.82 -1.98 -9.66
CA PRO A 87 2.01 -2.14 -8.45
C PRO A 87 0.73 -3.00 -8.55
N PRO A 88 -0.08 -2.96 -9.63
CA PRO A 88 -1.38 -3.64 -9.69
C PRO A 88 -1.41 -5.13 -9.27
N PRO A 89 -0.47 -5.99 -9.70
CA PRO A 89 -0.44 -7.37 -9.22
C PRO A 89 -0.19 -7.46 -7.71
N LEU A 90 0.65 -6.59 -7.14
CA LEU A 90 0.89 -6.57 -5.68
C LEU A 90 -0.33 -6.08 -4.90
N LEU A 91 -1.02 -5.08 -5.46
CA LEU A 91 -2.23 -4.51 -4.88
C LEU A 91 -3.41 -5.49 -4.87
N SER A 92 -3.37 -6.53 -5.73
CA SER A 92 -4.41 -7.57 -5.77
C SER A 92 -4.27 -8.59 -4.63
N GLU A 93 -3.11 -8.62 -3.96
CA GLU A 93 -2.79 -9.54 -2.86
C GLU A 93 -3.08 -8.94 -1.45
N ILE A 94 -3.63 -7.72 -1.41
CA ILE A 94 -4.00 -6.95 -0.20
C ILE A 94 -5.51 -7.04 0.06
#